data_AF-A0A1X7VQH8-F1
#
_entry.id   AF-A0A1X7VQH8-F1
#
_cell.length_a   1.000
_cell.length_b   1.000
_cell.length_c   1.000
_cell.angle_alpha   90.00
_cell.angle_beta   90.00
_cell.angle_gamma   90.00
#
_symmetry.space_group_name_H-M   'P 1'
#
loop_
_entity.id
_entity.type
_entity.pdbx_description
1 polymer ?
#
loop_
_entity_poly.entity_id
_entity_poly.type
_entity_poly.pdbx_seq_one_letter_code
_entity_poly.pdbx_strand_id
1 'polypeptide(L)'
;MASISCTIDGRIEANYKINVTIPPYSIKFGSSPDVYVSGPIRLSCPIEGNPRPHFVWHRYNDIDRSKELSLPTELEFDVNSLNKTWTIQNWQEYMNGFYTCCAENYLGQHCYINGATFRLFAKICDGSTDTDGYIKTASNELTYPIKSTISITCIAFNAVHNQPPNWFFKSFYETRPTRIPTLKPGPSYSIRYRYDDRKCLWNSTLIISNFSVSLAGSYYCSYGLNKVHSLDIDLQACHKLSSENISLTVSPTQRAVGENGSLLVLSCMVNSTPHDAPPVWCKLNDNEDCEIINSTSNGRKNCSWISTVEILVSDWTIGQYQCSHLDVVRQVEVTATKRKSPSSSLAIGAVSLIAAIIIIVIIMTAVTALLRCYKATRYARTKEPPYEGFQWDAFLSYHTEAEEFVIRHIKQVLEERGYKIFWHHSDFIGGKTITDNINDAVNESRKVIFVFTRNFVNSEYCMMELHSTLDRLQRTRTRCMIPIALEDETTVPIELKSTVTYWPVLTEEEMNTEKLICLIGSSIRNKLQEKK
;
A
#
# COMPACT_ATOMS: atom_id res chain seq x y z
N MET A 1 59.75 -65.06 4.98
CA MET A 1 59.94 -66.51 4.70
C MET A 1 60.09 -66.67 3.20
N ALA A 2 61.09 -67.43 2.75
CA ALA A 2 61.25 -67.77 1.35
C ALA A 2 60.81 -69.22 1.13
N SER A 3 59.95 -69.45 0.14
CA SER A 3 59.57 -70.79 -0.31
C SER A 3 60.11 -70.98 -1.72
N ILE A 4 60.88 -72.05 -1.92
CA ILE A 4 61.44 -72.39 -3.22
C ILE A 4 60.66 -73.60 -3.75
N SER A 5 60.12 -73.48 -4.95
CA SER A 5 59.40 -74.54 -5.66
C SER A 5 60.03 -74.75 -7.02
N CYS A 6 60.26 -76.02 -7.39
CA CYS A 6 60.79 -76.39 -8.70
C CYS A 6 59.64 -76.94 -9.56
N THR A 7 59.44 -76.39 -10.74
CA THR A 7 58.42 -76.89 -11.68
C THR A 7 58.96 -78.09 -12.47
N ILE A 8 58.06 -78.90 -13.02
CA ILE A 8 58.37 -80.17 -13.70
C ILE A 8 59.29 -79.96 -14.93
N ASP A 9 59.28 -78.75 -15.50
CA ASP A 9 60.13 -78.34 -16.63
C ASP A 9 61.53 -77.84 -16.21
N GLY A 10 61.89 -77.95 -14.93
CA GLY A 10 63.21 -77.62 -14.39
C GLY A 10 63.44 -76.15 -14.02
N ARG A 11 62.40 -75.32 -13.98
CA ARG A 11 62.51 -73.92 -13.50
C ARG A 11 62.38 -73.85 -11.99
N ILE A 12 63.31 -73.15 -11.35
CA ILE A 12 63.29 -72.89 -9.91
C ILE A 12 62.60 -71.54 -9.68
N GLU A 13 61.45 -71.56 -9.03
CA GLU A 13 60.74 -70.36 -8.59
C GLU A 13 60.96 -70.14 -7.09
N ALA A 14 61.59 -69.02 -6.75
CA ALA A 14 61.77 -68.60 -5.37
C ALA A 14 60.75 -67.51 -5.03
N ASN A 15 59.78 -67.83 -4.17
CA ASN A 15 58.79 -66.89 -3.66
C ASN A 15 59.27 -66.32 -2.32
N TYR A 16 59.54 -65.02 -2.32
CA TYR A 16 59.93 -64.28 -1.11
C TYR A 16 58.71 -63.58 -0.54
N LYS A 17 58.32 -63.94 0.68
CA LYS A 17 57.33 -63.18 1.45
C LYS A 17 58.06 -62.20 2.36
N ILE A 18 58.13 -60.95 1.92
CA ILE A 18 58.65 -59.81 2.69
C ILE A 18 57.51 -59.32 3.60
N ASN A 19 57.69 -59.42 4.91
CA ASN A 19 56.75 -58.82 5.87
C ASN A 19 57.29 -57.44 6.25
N VAL A 20 56.72 -56.40 5.66
CA VAL A 20 57.12 -55.01 5.95
C VAL A 20 56.45 -54.58 7.25
N THR A 21 57.25 -54.44 8.31
CA THR A 21 56.77 -53.91 9.58
C THR A 21 56.87 -52.38 9.59
N ILE A 22 55.81 -51.72 10.01
CA ILE A 22 55.69 -50.26 10.05
C ILE A 22 55.12 -49.83 11.42
N PRO A 23 55.64 -48.72 11.99
CA PRO A 23 55.04 -48.12 13.18
C PRO A 23 53.62 -47.62 12.87
N PRO A 24 52.80 -47.35 13.90
CA PRO A 24 51.42 -46.94 13.69
C PRO A 24 51.36 -45.57 12.99
N TYR A 25 50.46 -45.41 12.02
CA TYR A 25 50.29 -44.17 11.25
C TYR A 25 48.82 -43.91 10.92
N SER A 26 48.43 -42.64 10.77
CA SER A 26 47.06 -42.26 10.47
C SER A 26 46.74 -42.33 8.97
N ILE A 27 45.53 -42.80 8.66
CA ILE A 27 44.93 -42.69 7.31
C ILE A 27 43.96 -41.50 7.26
N LYS A 28 43.84 -40.82 6.11
CA LYS A 28 42.89 -39.71 5.94
C LYS A 28 41.45 -40.22 6.12
N PHE A 29 40.75 -39.72 7.12
CA PHE A 29 39.33 -40.00 7.34
C PHE A 29 38.46 -38.96 6.63
N GLY A 30 37.32 -39.39 6.08
CA GLY A 30 36.26 -38.49 5.63
C GLY A 30 35.66 -37.72 6.80
N SER A 31 35.01 -36.59 6.51
CA SER A 31 34.36 -35.69 7.49
C SER A 31 33.57 -36.43 8.57
N SER A 32 33.60 -35.89 9.80
CA SER A 32 32.91 -36.40 10.99
C SER A 32 31.42 -36.65 10.69
N PRO A 33 30.84 -37.82 11.04
CA PRO A 33 29.41 -38.04 10.88
C PRO A 33 28.62 -37.22 11.90
N ASP A 34 27.62 -36.48 11.43
CA ASP A 34 26.56 -35.93 12.27
C ASP A 34 25.68 -37.10 12.76
N VAL A 35 25.64 -37.34 14.07
CA VAL A 35 24.90 -38.48 14.67
C VAL A 35 23.62 -37.98 15.35
N TYR A 36 22.48 -38.60 14.99
CA TYR A 36 21.15 -38.32 15.53
C TYR A 36 20.71 -39.43 16.52
N VAL A 37 19.96 -39.01 17.55
CA VAL A 37 19.63 -39.80 18.76
C VAL A 37 18.64 -40.92 18.47
N SER A 38 19.14 -42.11 18.17
CA SER A 38 18.49 -43.41 18.50
C SER A 38 19.31 -44.64 18.10
N GLY A 39 20.46 -44.47 17.44
CA GLY A 39 21.34 -45.58 17.05
C GLY A 39 22.63 -45.66 17.88
N PRO A 40 23.23 -46.86 18.01
CA PRO A 40 24.54 -47.01 18.64
C PRO A 40 25.63 -46.30 17.83
N ILE A 41 26.41 -45.45 18.49
CA ILE A 41 27.50 -44.68 17.88
C ILE A 41 28.71 -45.58 17.71
N ARG A 42 29.22 -45.76 16.48
CA ARG A 42 30.42 -46.55 16.20
C ARG A 42 31.59 -45.66 15.80
N LEU A 43 32.59 -45.57 16.66
CA LEU A 43 33.81 -44.80 16.48
C LEU A 43 34.92 -45.72 15.99
N SER A 44 35.41 -45.55 14.76
CA SER A 44 36.55 -46.32 14.22
C SER A 44 37.83 -45.51 14.31
N CYS A 45 38.90 -46.08 14.86
CA CYS A 45 40.20 -45.44 14.97
C CYS A 45 40.95 -45.51 13.62
N PRO A 46 41.24 -44.39 12.93
CA PRO A 46 41.84 -44.40 11.60
C PRO A 46 43.37 -44.55 11.64
N ILE A 47 43.87 -45.51 12.42
CA ILE A 47 45.29 -45.81 12.54
C ILE A 47 45.55 -47.23 12.08
N GLU A 48 46.61 -47.41 11.30
CA GLU A 48 47.09 -48.71 10.84
C GLU A 48 48.54 -48.91 11.27
N GLY A 49 48.98 -50.16 11.35
CA GLY A 49 50.34 -50.53 11.75
C GLY A 49 50.56 -52.02 11.60
N ASN A 50 51.81 -52.41 11.34
CA ASN A 50 52.22 -53.81 11.24
C ASN A 50 53.50 -54.03 12.05
N PRO A 51 53.53 -54.82 13.14
CA PRO A 51 52.42 -55.64 13.63
C PRO A 51 51.28 -54.82 14.23
N ARG A 52 50.11 -55.45 14.30
CA ARG A 52 48.85 -54.83 14.68
C ARG A 52 49.01 -54.06 16.02
N PRO A 53 48.69 -52.76 16.06
CA PRO A 53 48.86 -51.98 17.28
C PRO A 53 47.71 -52.22 18.27
N HIS A 54 48.00 -51.95 19.55
CA HIS A 54 47.02 -51.83 20.62
C HIS A 54 46.40 -50.44 20.57
N PHE A 55 45.07 -50.33 20.73
CA PHE A 55 44.34 -49.08 20.57
C PHE A 55 43.79 -48.58 21.92
N VAL A 56 43.94 -47.29 22.20
CA VAL A 56 43.44 -46.61 23.40
C VAL A 56 42.67 -45.36 23.00
N TRP A 57 41.52 -45.12 23.63
CA TRP A 57 40.69 -43.94 23.40
C TRP A 57 40.83 -42.93 24.53
N HIS A 58 40.80 -41.66 24.16
CA HIS A 58 40.87 -40.52 25.07
C HIS A 58 39.74 -39.55 24.76
N ARG A 59 39.25 -38.86 25.81
CA ARG A 59 38.19 -37.87 25.71
C ARG A 59 38.68 -36.54 26.28
N TYR A 60 38.40 -35.45 25.59
CA TYR A 60 38.76 -34.09 25.99
C TYR A 60 37.55 -33.17 25.90
N ASN A 61 37.66 -31.98 26.49
CA ASN A 61 36.70 -30.91 26.25
C ASN A 61 36.82 -30.40 24.80
N ASP A 62 35.68 -30.10 24.15
CA ASP A 62 35.64 -29.61 22.76
C ASP A 62 36.30 -28.21 22.62
N ILE A 63 36.16 -27.37 23.65
CA ILE A 63 36.64 -25.98 23.65
C ILE A 63 38.10 -25.91 24.10
N ASP A 64 38.46 -26.68 25.14
CA ASP A 64 39.80 -26.71 25.72
C ASP A 64 40.36 -28.14 25.73
N ARG A 65 41.07 -28.48 24.67
CA ARG A 65 41.63 -29.82 24.43
C ARG A 65 42.82 -30.16 25.33
N SER A 66 43.22 -29.27 26.25
CA SER A 66 44.25 -29.54 27.25
C SER A 66 43.72 -30.34 28.45
N LYS A 67 42.40 -30.38 28.64
CA LYS A 67 41.76 -31.05 29.78
C LYS A 67 41.15 -32.39 29.36
N GLU A 68 41.79 -33.47 29.78
CA GLU A 68 41.27 -34.83 29.62
C GLU A 68 40.06 -35.06 30.55
N LEU A 69 39.02 -35.71 30.01
CA LEU A 69 37.79 -36.07 30.68
C LEU A 69 37.71 -37.59 30.80
N SER A 70 37.06 -38.08 31.86
CA SER A 70 36.81 -39.52 32.00
C SER A 70 35.91 -40.04 30.88
N LEU A 71 36.23 -41.25 30.42
CA LEU A 71 35.33 -42.02 29.56
C LEU A 71 34.07 -42.41 30.37
N PRO A 72 32.88 -42.41 29.75
CA PRO A 72 31.65 -42.77 30.46
C PRO A 72 31.66 -44.22 30.99
N THR A 73 30.91 -44.49 32.06
CA THR A 73 30.95 -45.77 32.78
C THR A 73 30.00 -46.85 32.23
N GLU A 74 28.95 -46.48 31.49
CA GLU A 74 27.97 -47.41 30.84
C GLU A 74 28.53 -48.08 29.57
N LEU A 75 29.84 -48.11 29.44
CA LEU A 75 30.54 -48.70 28.32
C LEU A 75 30.54 -50.23 28.46
N GLU A 76 29.80 -50.92 27.58
CA GLU A 76 30.16 -52.30 27.27
C GLU A 76 31.51 -52.29 26.55
N PHE A 77 32.56 -52.65 27.29
CA PHE A 77 33.82 -53.04 26.68
C PHE A 77 33.56 -54.34 25.92
N ASP A 78 33.63 -54.30 24.59
CA ASP A 78 33.94 -55.53 23.86
C ASP A 78 35.41 -55.85 24.20
N VAL A 79 35.62 -56.64 25.27
CA VAL A 79 36.92 -57.06 25.83
C VAL A 79 37.62 -58.07 24.90
N ASN A 80 37.59 -57.79 23.61
CA ASN A 80 38.53 -58.32 22.65
C ASN A 80 39.25 -57.10 22.07
N SER A 81 40.47 -56.88 22.55
CA SER A 81 41.48 -55.90 22.08
C SER A 81 41.94 -56.15 20.63
N LEU A 82 40.97 -56.43 19.76
CA LEU A 82 41.04 -56.83 18.37
C LEU A 82 40.06 -56.04 17.50
N ASN A 83 39.38 -55.03 18.01
CA ASN A 83 38.46 -54.21 17.21
C ASN A 83 38.92 -52.75 17.16
N LYS A 84 39.17 -52.27 15.94
CA LYS A 84 39.52 -50.87 15.59
C LYS A 84 38.38 -49.89 15.95
N THR A 85 37.22 -50.43 16.34
CA THR A 85 35.93 -49.72 16.48
C THR A 85 35.38 -49.80 17.90
N TRP A 86 34.97 -48.67 18.46
CA TRP A 86 34.32 -48.51 19.76
C TRP A 86 32.84 -48.15 19.58
N THR A 87 31.91 -48.89 20.20
CA THR A 87 30.46 -48.68 20.04
C THR A 87 29.80 -48.20 21.33
N ILE A 88 28.96 -47.16 21.27
CA ILE A 88 28.26 -46.59 22.42
C ILE A 88 26.76 -46.75 22.18
N GLN A 89 26.08 -47.52 23.02
CA GLN A 89 24.67 -47.90 22.84
C GLN A 89 23.69 -46.81 23.32
N ASN A 90 23.97 -46.16 24.45
CA ASN A 90 23.07 -45.23 25.13
C ASN A 90 23.74 -43.87 25.38
N TRP A 91 23.83 -43.03 24.35
CA TRP A 91 24.52 -41.74 24.43
C TRP A 91 23.69 -40.67 25.15
N GLN A 92 24.35 -39.85 25.98
CA GLN A 92 23.74 -38.79 26.81
C GLN A 92 24.44 -37.43 26.61
N GLU A 93 23.77 -36.30 26.89
CA GLU A 93 24.31 -34.94 26.65
C GLU A 93 25.64 -34.68 27.39
N TYR A 94 25.77 -35.20 28.61
CA TYR A 94 27.01 -35.07 29.39
C TYR A 94 28.20 -35.84 28.78
N MET A 95 27.97 -36.73 27.81
CA MET A 95 29.01 -37.47 27.08
C MET A 95 29.60 -36.66 25.90
N ASN A 96 29.11 -35.44 25.64
CA ASN A 96 29.66 -34.58 24.60
C ASN A 96 31.14 -34.22 24.85
N GLY A 97 31.95 -34.16 23.79
CA GLY A 97 33.36 -33.85 23.88
C GLY A 97 34.16 -34.23 22.63
N PHE A 98 35.45 -33.98 22.68
CA PHE A 98 36.40 -34.33 21.63
C PHE A 98 37.00 -35.72 21.91
N TYR A 99 36.84 -36.66 20.98
CA TYR A 99 37.33 -38.03 21.13
C TYR A 99 38.47 -38.29 20.16
N THR A 100 39.56 -38.86 20.68
CA THR A 100 40.72 -39.26 19.87
C THR A 100 41.19 -40.65 20.27
N CYS A 101 41.84 -41.34 19.34
CA CYS A 101 42.47 -42.63 19.58
C CYS A 101 43.97 -42.56 19.36
N CYS A 102 44.69 -43.32 20.18
CA CYS A 102 46.11 -43.59 20.03
C CYS A 102 46.30 -45.07 19.77
N ALA A 103 47.30 -45.40 18.96
CA ALA A 103 47.69 -46.77 18.72
C ALA A 103 49.19 -46.95 18.94
N GLU A 104 49.56 -48.09 19.52
CA GLU A 104 50.94 -48.41 19.87
C GLU A 104 51.29 -49.84 19.45
N ASN A 105 52.45 -50.00 18.84
CA ASN A 105 53.09 -51.30 18.69
C ASN A 105 54.55 -51.20 19.18
N TYR A 106 55.28 -52.31 19.20
CA TYR A 106 56.67 -52.30 19.69
C TYR A 106 57.64 -51.46 18.84
N LEU A 107 57.21 -50.94 17.68
CA LEU A 107 57.98 -50.03 16.84
C LEU A 107 57.70 -48.56 17.14
N GLY A 108 56.61 -48.24 17.84
CA GLY A 108 56.29 -46.88 18.24
C GLY A 108 54.80 -46.63 18.51
N GLN A 109 54.50 -45.37 18.83
CA GLN A 109 53.17 -44.88 19.16
C GLN A 109 52.75 -43.74 18.23
N HIS A 110 51.48 -43.70 17.87
CA HIS A 110 50.90 -42.60 17.11
C HIS A 110 49.48 -42.28 17.59
N CYS A 111 49.18 -41.00 17.75
CA CYS A 111 47.84 -40.52 18.12
C CYS A 111 47.22 -39.75 16.95
N TYR A 112 45.92 -39.89 16.78
CA TYR A 112 45.20 -39.19 15.72
C TYR A 112 44.89 -37.73 16.15
N ILE A 113 45.76 -36.79 15.77
CA ILE A 113 45.69 -35.37 16.20
C ILE A 113 44.50 -34.64 15.54
N ASN A 114 44.09 -35.04 14.33
CA ASN A 114 42.92 -34.51 13.62
C ASN A 114 41.61 -35.14 14.11
N GLY A 115 41.50 -35.42 15.41
CA GLY A 115 40.40 -36.14 16.03
C GLY A 115 39.03 -35.69 15.54
N ALA A 116 38.10 -36.64 15.45
CA ALA A 116 36.75 -36.33 15.04
C ALA A 116 36.07 -35.53 16.17
N THR A 117 35.66 -34.31 15.83
CA THR A 117 34.89 -33.46 16.75
C THR A 117 33.43 -33.85 16.59
N PHE A 118 32.85 -34.50 17.59
CA PHE A 118 31.46 -34.90 17.56
C PHE A 118 30.64 -33.90 18.36
N ARG A 119 29.81 -33.10 17.67
CA ARG A 119 28.78 -32.28 18.28
C ARG A 119 27.45 -32.94 18.05
N LEU A 120 26.73 -33.22 19.12
CA LEU A 120 25.39 -33.76 19.01
C LEU A 120 24.40 -32.60 18.93
N PHE A 121 23.76 -32.41 17.77
CA PHE A 121 22.51 -31.66 17.69
C PHE A 121 21.36 -32.61 18.08
N ALA A 122 21.15 -32.86 19.37
CA ALA A 122 19.94 -33.55 19.81
C ALA A 122 18.76 -32.61 19.60
N LYS A 123 17.91 -32.89 18.60
CA LYS A 123 16.53 -32.44 18.66
C LYS A 123 15.81 -33.39 19.62
N ILE A 124 15.50 -32.93 20.82
CA ILE A 124 14.76 -33.71 21.82
C ILE A 124 13.30 -33.81 21.37
N CYS A 125 12.83 -35.03 21.03
CA CYS A 125 11.44 -35.30 20.67
C CYS A 125 10.60 -35.58 21.94
N ASP A 126 10.47 -34.59 22.84
CA ASP A 126 9.79 -34.75 24.14
C ASP A 126 8.30 -34.38 24.13
N GLY A 127 7.80 -33.81 23.01
CA GLY A 127 6.43 -33.30 22.91
C GLY A 127 6.12 -32.14 23.86
N SER A 128 7.15 -31.42 24.37
CA SER A 128 6.98 -30.36 25.37
C SER A 128 6.68 -28.97 24.79
N THR A 129 7.07 -28.73 23.53
CA THR A 129 6.71 -27.52 22.76
C THR A 129 5.36 -27.73 22.09
N ASP A 130 4.46 -26.74 22.09
CA ASP A 130 3.16 -26.78 21.41
C ASP A 130 3.28 -27.42 20.01
N THR A 131 2.82 -28.67 19.88
CA THR A 131 2.98 -29.46 18.65
C THR A 131 1.72 -29.30 17.81
N ASP A 132 1.75 -28.40 16.84
CA ASP A 132 0.69 -28.32 15.84
C ASP A 132 0.82 -29.50 14.87
N GLY A 133 -0.06 -30.50 15.03
CA GLY A 133 -0.29 -31.47 13.98
C GLY A 133 -1.06 -30.78 12.85
N TYR A 134 -0.50 -30.67 11.65
CA TYR A 134 -1.23 -30.16 10.50
C TYR A 134 -1.43 -31.26 9.46
N ILE A 135 -2.60 -31.24 8.84
CA ILE A 135 -2.91 -32.16 7.77
C ILE A 135 -2.39 -31.57 6.45
N LYS A 136 -1.70 -32.40 5.67
CA LYS A 136 -1.23 -32.03 4.34
C LYS A 136 -2.33 -32.35 3.32
N THR A 137 -3.17 -31.36 3.02
CA THR A 137 -4.12 -31.39 1.88
C THR A 137 -4.02 -30.11 1.06
N ALA A 138 -4.48 -30.15 -0.18
CA ALA A 138 -4.51 -28.98 -1.06
C ALA A 138 -5.60 -27.97 -0.66
N SER A 139 -6.62 -28.41 0.09
CA SER A 139 -7.77 -27.61 0.55
C SER A 139 -8.35 -28.21 1.85
N ASN A 140 -9.05 -27.38 2.63
CA ASN A 140 -9.75 -27.76 3.87
C ASN A 140 -11.15 -28.32 3.57
N GLU A 141 -11.72 -27.99 2.41
CA GLU A 141 -12.98 -28.55 1.91
C GLU A 141 -12.66 -29.38 0.66
N LEU A 142 -12.95 -30.68 0.71
CA LEU A 142 -12.67 -31.62 -0.37
C LEU A 142 -13.92 -32.42 -0.73
N THR A 143 -14.06 -32.74 -2.01
CA THR A 143 -15.24 -33.43 -2.53
C THR A 143 -14.81 -34.67 -3.29
N TYR A 144 -15.41 -35.82 -2.96
CA TYR A 144 -15.03 -37.12 -3.51
C TYR A 144 -16.24 -37.91 -4.04
N PRO A 145 -16.07 -38.71 -5.10
CA PRO A 145 -17.14 -39.55 -5.61
C PRO A 145 -17.43 -40.73 -4.68
N ILE A 146 -18.70 -41.14 -4.58
CA ILE A 146 -19.09 -42.35 -3.84
C ILE A 146 -18.38 -43.57 -4.44
N LYS A 147 -17.96 -44.51 -3.59
CA LYS A 147 -17.11 -45.69 -3.86
C LYS A 147 -15.64 -45.41 -4.18
N SER A 148 -15.18 -44.16 -4.07
CA SER A 148 -13.75 -43.85 -4.19
C SER A 148 -12.95 -44.27 -2.96
N THR A 149 -11.63 -44.29 -3.11
CA THR A 149 -10.70 -44.46 -1.99
C THR A 149 -9.98 -43.14 -1.75
N ILE A 150 -10.05 -42.64 -0.52
CA ILE A 150 -9.52 -41.33 -0.12
C ILE A 150 -8.33 -41.54 0.79
N SER A 151 -7.24 -40.79 0.59
CA SER A 151 -6.06 -40.82 1.47
C SER A 151 -5.73 -39.43 2.01
N ILE A 152 -5.74 -39.28 3.33
CA ILE A 152 -5.46 -38.02 4.02
C ILE A 152 -4.25 -38.22 4.93
N THR A 153 -3.29 -37.29 4.90
CA THR A 153 -2.03 -37.42 5.66
C THR A 153 -1.88 -36.33 6.70
N CYS A 154 -1.81 -36.73 7.96
CA CYS A 154 -1.51 -35.88 9.11
C CYS A 154 -0.03 -35.98 9.48
N ILE A 155 0.59 -34.81 9.74
CA ILE A 155 1.98 -34.72 10.16
C ILE A 155 2.03 -34.12 11.56
N ALA A 156 2.68 -34.80 12.50
CA ALA A 156 2.95 -34.28 13.84
C ALA A 156 4.46 -34.10 14.04
N PHE A 157 4.88 -32.89 14.40
CA PHE A 157 6.28 -32.53 14.65
C PHE A 157 6.63 -32.62 16.13
N ASN A 158 7.91 -32.75 16.42
CA ASN A 158 8.45 -32.89 17.77
C ASN A 158 7.79 -34.01 18.59
N ALA A 159 7.38 -35.07 17.89
CA ALA A 159 6.54 -36.11 18.44
C ALA A 159 7.35 -37.32 18.93
N VAL A 160 6.93 -37.91 20.04
CA VAL A 160 7.50 -39.11 20.67
C VAL A 160 7.27 -40.35 19.79
N HIS A 161 8.34 -41.11 19.52
CA HIS A 161 8.31 -42.29 18.64
C HIS A 161 7.31 -43.37 19.03
N ASN A 162 7.00 -43.56 20.32
CA ASN A 162 6.05 -44.60 20.75
C ASN A 162 4.60 -44.10 20.90
N GLN A 163 4.31 -42.87 20.47
CA GLN A 163 2.98 -42.28 20.57
C GLN A 163 2.56 -41.76 19.19
N PRO A 164 1.71 -42.47 18.44
CA PRO A 164 1.19 -41.97 17.17
C PRO A 164 0.02 -40.98 17.39
N PRO A 165 -0.26 -40.11 16.41
CA PRO A 165 -1.42 -39.21 16.44
C PRO A 165 -2.74 -39.98 16.29
N ASN A 166 -3.79 -39.47 16.92
CA ASN A 166 -5.14 -40.05 16.85
C ASN A 166 -5.98 -39.32 15.80
N TRP A 167 -6.82 -40.07 15.08
CA TRP A 167 -7.78 -39.53 14.12
C TRP A 167 -9.19 -39.46 14.71
N PHE A 168 -9.96 -38.48 14.29
CA PHE A 168 -11.33 -38.24 14.73
C PHE A 168 -12.23 -37.94 13.52
N PHE A 169 -13.51 -38.29 13.63
CA PHE A 169 -14.52 -38.09 12.60
C PHE A 169 -15.81 -37.56 13.19
N LYS A 170 -16.37 -36.52 12.56
CA LYS A 170 -17.67 -35.94 12.89
C LYS A 170 -18.54 -35.94 11.64
N SER A 171 -19.59 -36.78 11.64
CA SER A 171 -20.55 -36.84 10.54
C SER A 171 -21.34 -35.54 10.39
N PHE A 172 -21.63 -35.13 9.16
CA PHE A 172 -22.53 -34.00 8.88
C PHE A 172 -24.01 -34.33 9.12
N TYR A 173 -24.37 -35.61 9.12
CA TYR A 173 -25.75 -36.07 9.17
C TYR A 173 -26.20 -36.51 10.57
N GLU A 174 -25.30 -36.51 11.55
CA GLU A 174 -25.64 -36.76 12.96
C GLU A 174 -25.89 -35.45 13.71
N THR A 175 -27.10 -35.32 14.27
CA THR A 175 -27.55 -34.03 14.80
C THR A 175 -27.02 -33.65 16.18
N ARG A 176 -26.36 -34.56 16.95
CA ARG A 176 -25.60 -34.25 18.19
C ARG A 176 -24.62 -35.38 18.57
N PRO A 177 -23.29 -35.22 18.37
CA PRO A 177 -22.33 -36.16 18.94
C PRO A 177 -22.07 -35.83 20.42
N THR A 178 -22.41 -36.74 21.34
CA THR A 178 -22.18 -36.58 22.80
C THR A 178 -20.71 -36.78 23.20
N ARG A 179 -19.93 -37.47 22.37
CA ARG A 179 -18.46 -37.56 22.39
C ARG A 179 -17.98 -37.91 20.99
N ILE A 180 -16.89 -37.30 20.52
CA ILE A 180 -16.25 -37.66 19.25
C ILE A 180 -15.23 -38.78 19.55
N PRO A 181 -15.49 -40.04 19.15
CA PRO A 181 -14.57 -41.14 19.40
C PRO A 181 -13.36 -41.06 18.45
N THR A 182 -12.23 -41.59 18.89
CA THR A 182 -11.09 -41.84 18.02
C THR A 182 -11.45 -42.88 16.96
N LEU A 183 -11.16 -42.58 15.70
CA LEU A 183 -11.28 -43.52 14.59
C LEU A 183 -10.42 -44.76 14.84
N LYS A 184 -11.02 -45.94 14.68
CA LYS A 184 -10.34 -47.22 14.77
C LYS A 184 -10.30 -47.88 13.39
N PRO A 185 -9.21 -48.62 13.05
CA PRO A 185 -9.15 -49.38 11.81
C PRO A 185 -10.30 -50.39 11.71
N GLY A 186 -10.88 -50.52 10.53
CA GLY A 186 -12.01 -51.38 10.24
C GLY A 186 -12.21 -51.55 8.73
N PRO A 187 -13.38 -52.05 8.28
CA PRO A 187 -13.63 -52.30 6.86
C PRO A 187 -13.69 -51.02 6.01
N SER A 188 -14.09 -49.90 6.60
CA SER A 188 -14.22 -48.60 5.91
C SER A 188 -12.99 -47.69 6.07
N TYR A 189 -12.13 -47.97 7.07
CA TYR A 189 -11.00 -47.11 7.44
C TYR A 189 -9.75 -47.95 7.68
N SER A 190 -8.65 -47.60 7.04
CA SER A 190 -7.32 -48.12 7.39
C SER A 190 -6.37 -46.97 7.69
N ILE A 191 -5.53 -47.11 8.71
CA ILE A 191 -4.59 -46.05 9.12
C ILE A 191 -3.19 -46.61 9.03
N ARG A 192 -2.31 -45.91 8.30
CA ARG A 192 -0.88 -46.23 8.20
C ARG A 192 -0.07 -45.21 8.99
N TYR A 193 0.92 -45.68 9.73
CA TYR A 193 1.81 -44.83 10.51
C TYR A 193 3.25 -45.03 10.05
N ARG A 194 3.98 -43.93 9.87
CA ARG A 194 5.41 -43.92 9.59
C ARG A 194 6.07 -42.84 10.43
N TYR A 195 7.13 -43.19 11.15
CA TYR A 195 7.92 -42.24 11.93
C TYR A 195 9.24 -41.94 11.21
N ASP A 196 9.67 -40.68 11.29
CA ASP A 196 11.00 -40.24 10.86
C ASP A 196 11.81 -39.80 12.09
N ASP A 197 12.67 -40.71 12.56
CA ASP A 197 13.54 -40.51 13.72
C ASP A 197 14.44 -39.28 13.57
N ARG A 198 14.81 -38.90 12.34
CA ARG A 198 15.69 -37.74 12.10
C ARG A 198 14.98 -36.41 12.31
N LYS A 199 13.65 -36.38 12.16
CA LYS A 199 12.84 -35.16 12.17
C LYS A 199 11.96 -35.02 13.40
N CYS A 200 11.92 -36.03 14.27
CA CYS A 200 10.94 -36.16 15.34
C CYS A 200 9.51 -36.04 14.79
N LEU A 201 9.21 -36.79 13.72
CA LEU A 201 8.02 -36.54 12.91
C LEU A 201 7.21 -37.80 12.70
N TRP A 202 5.94 -37.75 13.09
CA TRP A 202 4.96 -38.75 12.72
C TRP A 202 4.27 -38.36 11.43
N ASN A 203 4.18 -39.31 10.52
CA ASN A 203 3.38 -39.26 9.31
C ASN A 203 2.29 -40.34 9.41
N SER A 204 1.06 -39.91 9.63
CA SER A 204 -0.10 -40.80 9.71
C SER A 204 -1.00 -40.59 8.50
N THR A 205 -1.27 -41.64 7.75
CA THR A 205 -2.17 -41.61 6.59
C THR A 205 -3.45 -42.37 6.91
N LEU A 206 -4.58 -41.65 6.96
CA LEU A 206 -5.93 -42.22 7.00
C LEU A 206 -6.36 -42.56 5.56
N ILE A 207 -6.77 -43.80 5.33
CA ILE A 207 -7.28 -44.29 4.06
C ILE A 207 -8.73 -44.72 4.27
N ILE A 208 -9.64 -44.05 3.58
CA ILE A 208 -11.08 -44.35 3.60
C ILE A 208 -11.39 -45.16 2.33
N SER A 209 -11.77 -46.41 2.50
CA SER A 209 -12.11 -47.32 1.40
C SER A 209 -13.61 -47.33 1.14
N ASN A 210 -14.01 -47.28 -0.14
CA ASN A 210 -15.42 -47.31 -0.56
C ASN A 210 -16.26 -46.18 0.09
N PHE A 211 -15.84 -44.93 -0.16
CA PHE A 211 -16.44 -43.73 0.42
C PHE A 211 -17.95 -43.63 0.16
N SER A 212 -18.76 -43.32 1.18
CA SER A 212 -20.23 -43.21 1.09
C SER A 212 -20.74 -41.93 1.74
N VAL A 213 -22.02 -41.61 1.50
CA VAL A 213 -22.66 -40.40 2.09
C VAL A 213 -22.61 -40.40 3.61
N SER A 214 -22.72 -41.57 4.25
CA SER A 214 -22.57 -41.73 5.71
C SER A 214 -21.17 -41.44 6.24
N LEU A 215 -20.16 -41.45 5.38
CA LEU A 215 -18.76 -41.14 5.71
C LEU A 215 -18.40 -39.69 5.40
N ALA A 216 -19.34 -38.88 4.87
CA ALA A 216 -19.13 -37.45 4.67
C ALA A 216 -19.24 -36.69 6.01
N GLY A 217 -18.27 -35.83 6.28
CA GLY A 217 -18.10 -35.17 7.56
C GLY A 217 -16.73 -34.52 7.73
N SER A 218 -16.49 -33.97 8.91
CA SER A 218 -15.22 -33.33 9.27
C SER A 218 -14.25 -34.36 9.88
N TYR A 219 -13.02 -34.39 9.37
CA TYR A 219 -11.94 -35.25 9.82
C TYR A 219 -10.79 -34.40 10.35
N TYR A 220 -10.25 -34.76 11.51
CA TYR A 220 -9.07 -34.12 12.09
C TYR A 220 -8.20 -35.12 12.83
N CYS A 221 -6.93 -34.78 13.01
CA CYS A 221 -6.00 -35.52 13.84
C CYS A 221 -5.57 -34.70 15.06
N SER A 222 -5.18 -35.37 16.14
CA SER A 222 -4.64 -34.72 17.34
C SER A 222 -3.51 -35.54 17.94
N TYR A 223 -2.54 -34.83 18.54
CA TYR A 223 -1.35 -35.40 19.15
C TYR A 223 -1.06 -34.70 20.49
N GLY A 224 -0.67 -35.46 21.52
CA GLY A 224 -0.27 -34.94 22.83
C GLY A 224 -1.38 -34.68 23.87
N LEU A 225 -0.97 -34.38 25.11
CA LEU A 225 -1.83 -34.18 26.28
C LEU A 225 -2.55 -32.81 26.29
N ASN A 226 -1.97 -31.78 25.66
CA ASN A 226 -2.54 -30.44 25.51
C ASN A 226 -3.45 -30.29 24.27
N LYS A 227 -3.91 -31.40 23.67
CA LYS A 227 -4.94 -31.46 22.60
C LYS A 227 -4.94 -30.25 21.66
N VAL A 228 -3.82 -29.98 21.01
CA VAL A 228 -3.85 -29.11 19.85
C VAL A 228 -4.40 -29.96 18.70
N HIS A 229 -5.53 -29.52 18.15
CA HIS A 229 -6.24 -30.20 17.09
C HIS A 229 -5.74 -29.67 15.75
N SER A 230 -5.54 -30.56 14.78
CA SER A 230 -5.32 -30.12 13.41
C SER A 230 -6.55 -29.37 12.90
N LEU A 231 -6.35 -28.55 11.86
CA LEU A 231 -7.46 -27.97 11.12
C LEU A 231 -8.41 -29.07 10.61
N ASP A 232 -9.71 -28.83 10.73
CA ASP A 232 -10.75 -29.74 10.27
C ASP A 232 -10.73 -29.81 8.73
N ILE A 233 -10.83 -31.05 8.22
CA ILE A 233 -11.02 -31.31 6.79
C ILE A 233 -12.42 -31.83 6.56
N ASP A 234 -13.18 -31.08 5.78
CA ASP A 234 -14.55 -31.40 5.42
C ASP A 234 -14.57 -32.23 4.14
N LEU A 235 -14.95 -33.51 4.26
CA LEU A 235 -15.17 -34.39 3.13
C LEU A 235 -16.64 -34.44 2.74
N GLN A 236 -16.92 -34.09 1.49
CA GLN A 236 -18.26 -34.17 0.91
C GLN A 236 -18.38 -35.31 -0.09
N ALA A 237 -19.50 -36.03 -0.03
CA ALA A 237 -19.82 -37.09 -0.97
C ALA A 237 -20.55 -36.54 -2.19
N CYS A 238 -20.13 -36.99 -3.37
CA CYS A 238 -20.86 -36.77 -4.60
C CYS A 238 -21.30 -38.05 -5.26
N HIS A 239 -22.51 -38.00 -5.82
CA HIS A 239 -22.94 -39.00 -6.76
C HIS A 239 -22.09 -38.91 -8.03
N LYS A 240 -21.61 -40.07 -8.48
CA LYS A 240 -21.03 -40.22 -9.81
C LYS A 240 -22.16 -39.95 -10.81
N LEU A 241 -22.19 -38.77 -11.42
CA LEU A 241 -23.07 -38.54 -12.57
C LEU A 241 -22.57 -39.41 -13.72
N SER A 242 -23.48 -40.16 -14.36
CA SER A 242 -23.21 -40.77 -15.67
C SER A 242 -22.98 -39.65 -16.68
N SER A 243 -22.15 -39.90 -17.70
CA SER A 243 -21.90 -38.96 -18.80
C SER A 243 -23.19 -38.44 -19.46
N GLU A 244 -24.26 -39.24 -19.45
CA GLU A 244 -25.59 -38.89 -19.97
C GLU A 244 -26.35 -37.84 -19.13
N ASN A 245 -25.96 -37.59 -17.88
CA ASN A 245 -26.65 -36.68 -16.96
C ASN A 245 -25.88 -35.36 -16.72
N ILE A 246 -24.82 -35.10 -17.50
CA ILE A 246 -24.03 -33.88 -17.38
C ILE A 246 -24.85 -32.70 -17.91
N SER A 247 -25.19 -31.74 -17.04
CA SER A 247 -25.84 -30.49 -17.43
C SER A 247 -24.83 -29.37 -17.49
N LEU A 248 -24.77 -28.68 -18.64
CA LEU A 248 -23.92 -27.50 -18.85
C LEU A 248 -24.79 -26.26 -19.01
N THR A 249 -24.57 -25.26 -18.16
CA THR A 249 -25.33 -24.02 -18.09
C THR A 249 -24.39 -22.85 -18.25
N VAL A 250 -24.65 -21.98 -19.23
CA VAL A 250 -23.91 -20.74 -19.44
C VAL A 250 -24.75 -19.58 -18.94
N SER A 251 -24.13 -18.63 -18.25
CA SER A 251 -24.77 -17.38 -17.84
C SER A 251 -23.99 -16.19 -18.39
N PRO A 252 -24.65 -15.33 -19.20
CA PRO A 252 -26.04 -15.43 -19.68
C PRO A 252 -26.26 -16.55 -20.70
N THR A 253 -27.49 -17.06 -20.83
CA THR A 253 -27.80 -18.33 -21.51
C THR A 253 -27.81 -18.29 -23.05
N GLN A 254 -27.92 -17.11 -23.65
CA GLN A 254 -28.01 -16.96 -25.12
C GLN A 254 -27.18 -15.79 -25.62
N ARG A 255 -27.40 -14.60 -25.04
CA ARG A 255 -26.71 -13.38 -25.44
C ARG A 255 -26.19 -12.63 -24.23
N ALA A 256 -24.89 -12.31 -24.27
CA ALA A 256 -24.24 -11.44 -23.34
C ALA A 256 -24.08 -10.06 -23.96
N VAL A 257 -24.53 -9.04 -23.25
CA VAL A 257 -24.55 -7.67 -23.74
C VAL A 257 -23.70 -6.82 -22.80
N GLY A 258 -22.64 -6.22 -23.33
CA GLY A 258 -21.79 -5.30 -22.58
C GLY A 258 -21.57 -4.00 -23.32
N GLU A 259 -21.27 -2.93 -22.61
CA GLU A 259 -20.90 -1.65 -23.21
C GLU A 259 -19.48 -1.74 -23.79
N ASN A 260 -19.21 -1.03 -24.90
CA ASN A 260 -17.87 -0.99 -25.46
C ASN A 260 -16.86 -0.44 -24.44
N GLY A 261 -15.79 -1.19 -24.16
CA GLY A 261 -14.80 -0.89 -23.12
C GLY A 261 -15.16 -1.39 -21.71
N SER A 262 -16.32 -2.01 -21.51
CA SER A 262 -16.68 -2.66 -20.24
C SER A 262 -16.14 -4.09 -20.15
N LEU A 263 -15.87 -4.54 -18.92
CA LEU A 263 -15.51 -5.93 -18.65
C LEU A 263 -16.78 -6.77 -18.49
N LEU A 264 -16.92 -7.79 -19.32
CA LEU A 264 -18.03 -8.74 -19.29
C LEU A 264 -17.51 -10.09 -18.77
N VAL A 265 -18.20 -10.65 -17.78
CA VAL A 265 -17.86 -11.96 -17.23
C VAL A 265 -18.84 -13.01 -17.76
N LEU A 266 -18.33 -13.98 -18.51
CA LEU A 266 -19.10 -15.17 -18.87
C LEU A 266 -18.80 -16.26 -17.85
N SER A 267 -19.84 -16.98 -17.42
CA SER A 267 -19.70 -18.10 -16.50
C SER A 267 -20.33 -19.35 -17.08
N CYS A 268 -19.60 -20.46 -17.01
CA CYS A 268 -20.07 -21.77 -17.44
C CYS A 268 -20.04 -22.73 -16.26
N MET A 269 -21.20 -23.28 -15.91
CA MET A 269 -21.39 -24.21 -14.81
C MET A 269 -21.69 -25.60 -15.37
N VAL A 270 -20.96 -26.61 -14.88
CA VAL A 270 -21.20 -28.00 -15.23
C VAL A 270 -21.27 -28.87 -13.98
N ASN A 271 -22.26 -29.75 -13.90
CA ASN A 271 -22.34 -30.77 -12.87
C ASN A 271 -21.68 -32.06 -13.39
N SER A 272 -20.48 -32.37 -12.92
CA SER A 272 -19.68 -33.52 -13.39
C SER A 272 -18.74 -34.04 -12.30
N THR A 273 -17.98 -35.12 -12.56
CA THR A 273 -17.22 -35.77 -11.49
C THR A 273 -15.97 -34.97 -11.09
N PRO A 274 -15.46 -35.12 -9.86
CA PRO A 274 -14.27 -34.38 -9.38
C PRO A 274 -12.98 -34.64 -10.16
N HIS A 275 -12.92 -35.73 -10.93
CA HIS A 275 -11.74 -36.12 -11.70
C HIS A 275 -11.80 -35.66 -13.16
N ASP A 276 -12.94 -35.12 -13.61
CA ASP A 276 -13.07 -34.58 -14.95
C ASP A 276 -12.37 -33.21 -15.05
N ALA A 277 -11.77 -32.92 -16.20
CA ALA A 277 -11.15 -31.62 -16.45
C ALA A 277 -12.20 -30.50 -16.42
N PRO A 278 -11.89 -29.29 -15.93
CA PRO A 278 -12.83 -28.18 -15.91
C PRO A 278 -13.37 -27.86 -17.32
N PRO A 279 -14.57 -27.24 -17.44
CA PRO A 279 -15.10 -26.81 -18.72
C PRO A 279 -14.18 -25.77 -19.38
N VAL A 280 -13.97 -25.90 -20.67
CA VAL A 280 -13.04 -25.08 -21.46
C VAL A 280 -13.82 -24.04 -22.28
N TRP A 281 -13.30 -22.82 -22.31
CA TRP A 281 -13.81 -21.74 -23.14
C TRP A 281 -13.01 -21.60 -24.43
N CYS A 282 -13.71 -21.38 -25.54
CA CYS A 282 -13.11 -20.96 -26.79
C CYS A 282 -13.92 -19.87 -27.49
N LYS A 283 -13.25 -19.11 -28.34
CA LYS A 283 -13.88 -18.17 -29.27
C LYS A 283 -13.99 -18.86 -30.62
N LEU A 284 -15.16 -18.78 -31.24
CA LEU A 284 -15.38 -19.29 -32.59
C LEU A 284 -14.92 -18.25 -33.62
N ASN A 285 -14.08 -18.68 -34.54
CA ASN A 285 -13.67 -17.89 -35.70
C ASN A 285 -14.71 -18.00 -36.83
N ASP A 286 -14.53 -17.23 -37.91
CA ASP A 286 -15.47 -17.22 -39.07
C ASP A 286 -15.65 -18.59 -39.73
N ASN A 287 -14.68 -19.50 -39.54
CA ASN A 287 -14.72 -20.89 -39.99
C ASN A 287 -15.33 -21.88 -38.96
N GLU A 288 -15.89 -21.37 -37.85
CA GLU A 288 -16.35 -22.16 -36.69
C GLU A 288 -15.24 -22.93 -35.95
N ASP A 289 -13.97 -22.59 -36.21
CA ASP A 289 -12.85 -23.13 -35.46
C ASP A 289 -12.79 -22.53 -34.05
N CYS A 290 -12.59 -23.39 -33.06
CA CYS A 290 -12.63 -23.08 -31.62
C CYS A 290 -11.22 -22.75 -31.10
N GLU A 291 -10.93 -21.45 -30.93
CA GLU A 291 -9.66 -20.97 -30.38
C GLU A 291 -9.74 -20.87 -28.85
N ILE A 292 -8.95 -21.70 -28.15
CA ILE A 292 -9.00 -21.83 -26.68
C ILE A 292 -8.57 -20.52 -26.01
N ILE A 293 -9.38 -20.05 -25.06
CA ILE A 293 -9.13 -18.82 -24.31
C ILE A 293 -8.78 -19.20 -22.87
N ASN A 294 -7.90 -18.42 -22.24
CA ASN A 294 -7.61 -18.57 -20.82
C ASN A 294 -8.87 -18.31 -20.00
N SER A 295 -9.26 -19.30 -19.20
CA SER A 295 -10.38 -19.19 -18.26
C SER A 295 -9.93 -19.58 -16.85
N THR A 296 -10.59 -19.02 -15.85
CA THR A 296 -10.38 -19.37 -14.45
C THR A 296 -11.46 -20.36 -14.04
N SER A 297 -11.04 -21.59 -13.74
CA SER A 297 -11.95 -22.66 -13.32
C SER A 297 -11.78 -22.99 -11.86
N ASN A 298 -12.88 -22.96 -11.11
CA ASN A 298 -12.93 -23.38 -9.71
C ASN A 298 -13.89 -24.57 -9.55
N GLY A 299 -13.45 -25.59 -8.81
CA GLY A 299 -14.35 -26.64 -8.33
C GLY A 299 -15.22 -26.10 -7.20
N ARG A 300 -16.54 -26.32 -7.28
CA ARG A 300 -17.54 -25.86 -6.29
C ARG A 300 -18.11 -27.07 -5.54
N LYS A 301 -18.70 -26.81 -4.36
CA LYS A 301 -19.46 -27.79 -3.53
C LYS A 301 -20.44 -28.58 -4.42
N ASN A 302 -20.60 -29.88 -4.14
CA ASN A 302 -21.48 -30.83 -4.85
C ASN A 302 -21.04 -31.31 -6.25
N CYS A 303 -19.74 -31.35 -6.57
CA CYS A 303 -19.25 -31.86 -7.88
C CYS A 303 -19.80 -31.06 -9.05
N SER A 304 -19.58 -29.76 -8.95
CA SER A 304 -19.83 -28.84 -10.03
C SER A 304 -18.56 -28.03 -10.30
N TRP A 305 -18.24 -27.84 -11.56
CA TRP A 305 -17.19 -26.93 -11.99
C TRP A 305 -17.84 -25.63 -12.44
N ILE A 306 -17.20 -24.52 -12.09
CA ILE A 306 -17.51 -23.21 -12.69
C ILE A 306 -16.25 -22.70 -13.37
N SER A 307 -16.33 -22.41 -14.67
CA SER A 307 -15.28 -21.70 -15.40
C SER A 307 -15.78 -20.33 -15.82
N THR A 308 -15.03 -19.32 -15.43
CA THR A 308 -15.29 -17.92 -15.79
C THR A 308 -14.23 -17.40 -16.74
N VAL A 309 -14.65 -16.58 -17.70
CA VAL A 309 -13.75 -15.81 -18.57
C VAL A 309 -14.16 -14.35 -18.52
N GLU A 310 -13.17 -13.49 -18.34
CA GLU A 310 -13.35 -12.04 -18.32
C GLU A 310 -12.99 -11.50 -19.71
N ILE A 311 -13.95 -10.86 -20.37
CA ILE A 311 -13.81 -10.37 -21.74
C ILE A 311 -13.97 -8.86 -21.70
N LEU A 312 -12.94 -8.15 -22.16
CA LEU A 312 -13.05 -6.72 -22.44
C LEU A 312 -13.83 -6.54 -23.74
N VAL A 313 -15.01 -5.94 -23.68
CA VAL A 313 -15.89 -5.76 -24.85
C VAL A 313 -15.28 -4.74 -25.81
N SER A 314 -14.98 -5.17 -27.03
CA SER A 314 -14.37 -4.40 -28.13
C SER A 314 -14.73 -5.03 -29.47
N ASP A 315 -14.46 -4.34 -30.59
CA ASP A 315 -14.78 -4.86 -31.93
C ASP A 315 -14.12 -6.24 -32.22
N TRP A 316 -12.94 -6.49 -31.63
CA TRP A 316 -12.19 -7.74 -31.79
C TRP A 316 -12.67 -8.87 -30.87
N THR A 317 -13.46 -8.56 -29.85
CA THR A 317 -13.94 -9.53 -28.86
C THR A 317 -15.43 -9.83 -28.98
N ILE A 318 -16.15 -9.14 -29.87
CA ILE A 318 -17.51 -9.49 -30.28
C ILE A 318 -17.47 -10.80 -31.08
N GLY A 319 -18.49 -11.66 -30.89
CA GLY A 319 -18.60 -12.92 -31.61
C GLY A 319 -19.25 -14.03 -30.79
N GLN A 320 -19.17 -15.25 -31.30
CA GLN A 320 -19.68 -16.45 -30.63
C GLN A 320 -18.61 -17.05 -29.73
N TYR A 321 -18.97 -17.27 -28.47
CA TYR A 321 -18.14 -17.96 -27.50
C TYR A 321 -18.77 -19.29 -27.14
N GLN A 322 -17.94 -20.30 -26.98
CA GLN A 322 -18.36 -21.65 -26.71
C GLN A 322 -17.73 -22.15 -25.43
N CYS A 323 -18.56 -22.69 -24.55
CA CYS A 323 -18.13 -23.50 -23.41
C CYS A 323 -18.35 -24.97 -23.73
N SER A 324 -17.32 -25.78 -23.55
CA SER A 324 -17.33 -27.23 -23.81
C SER A 324 -16.85 -28.02 -22.61
N HIS A 325 -17.48 -29.17 -22.36
CA HIS A 325 -17.04 -30.13 -21.36
C HIS A 325 -17.43 -31.53 -21.82
N LEU A 326 -16.42 -32.36 -22.11
CA LEU A 326 -16.59 -33.65 -22.79
C LEU A 326 -17.40 -33.43 -24.10
N ASP A 327 -18.47 -34.19 -24.32
CA ASP A 327 -19.32 -34.09 -25.53
C ASP A 327 -20.43 -33.03 -25.42
N VAL A 328 -20.52 -32.31 -24.29
CA VAL A 328 -21.59 -31.32 -24.06
C VAL A 328 -21.07 -29.91 -24.35
N VAL A 329 -21.79 -29.19 -25.20
CA VAL A 329 -21.42 -27.86 -25.68
C VAL A 329 -22.57 -26.87 -25.47
N ARG A 330 -22.24 -25.64 -25.05
CA ARG A 330 -23.16 -24.50 -25.06
C ARG A 330 -22.45 -23.26 -25.59
N GLN A 331 -23.18 -22.48 -26.37
CA GLN A 331 -22.69 -21.24 -26.96
C GLN A 331 -23.40 -20.02 -26.36
N VAL A 332 -22.69 -18.90 -26.34
CA VAL A 332 -23.21 -17.59 -25.96
C VAL A 332 -22.64 -16.54 -26.91
N GLU A 333 -23.54 -15.72 -27.44
CA GLU A 333 -23.17 -14.62 -28.33
C GLU A 333 -22.81 -13.40 -27.48
N VAL A 334 -21.59 -12.87 -27.63
CA VAL A 334 -21.18 -11.61 -27.01
C VAL A 334 -21.44 -10.49 -28.00
N THR A 335 -22.29 -9.54 -27.61
CA THR A 335 -22.65 -8.37 -28.40
C THR A 335 -22.34 -7.09 -27.64
N ALA A 336 -21.89 -6.06 -28.35
CA ALA A 336 -21.74 -4.73 -27.77
C ALA A 336 -23.06 -3.97 -27.85
N THR A 337 -23.50 -3.37 -26.74
CA THR A 337 -24.43 -2.25 -26.83
C THR A 337 -23.69 -1.06 -27.39
N LYS A 338 -24.11 -0.59 -28.57
CA LYS A 338 -23.92 0.82 -28.89
C LYS A 338 -24.61 1.59 -27.77
N ARG A 339 -23.92 2.57 -27.17
CA ARG A 339 -24.59 3.55 -26.29
C ARG A 339 -25.88 3.96 -27.00
N LYS A 340 -27.03 3.66 -26.41
CA LYS A 340 -28.21 4.50 -26.66
C LYS A 340 -27.78 5.86 -26.14
N SER A 341 -27.31 6.72 -27.02
CA SER A 341 -27.43 8.16 -26.79
C SER A 341 -28.87 8.36 -26.32
N PRO A 342 -29.11 9.03 -25.17
CA PRO A 342 -30.47 9.29 -24.73
C PRO A 342 -31.23 9.86 -25.91
N SER A 343 -32.44 9.35 -26.16
CA SER A 343 -33.34 9.90 -27.17
C SER A 343 -33.28 11.41 -27.08
N SER A 344 -32.83 12.03 -28.16
CA SER A 344 -32.38 13.42 -28.23
C SER A 344 -33.45 14.44 -27.80
N SER A 345 -34.70 14.05 -27.57
CA SER A 345 -35.76 14.95 -27.10
C SER A 345 -35.68 15.31 -25.61
N LEU A 346 -35.33 14.39 -24.72
CA LEU A 346 -35.37 14.65 -23.25
C LEU A 346 -34.07 15.29 -22.73
N ALA A 347 -32.92 14.89 -23.28
CA ALA A 347 -31.62 15.44 -22.88
C ALA A 347 -31.40 16.87 -23.40
N ILE A 348 -31.88 17.20 -24.61
CA ILE A 348 -31.83 18.58 -25.14
C ILE A 348 -32.70 19.52 -24.30
N GLY A 349 -33.88 19.05 -23.86
CA GLY A 349 -34.77 19.81 -22.99
C GLY A 349 -34.12 20.16 -21.63
N ALA A 350 -33.51 19.17 -20.98
CA ALA A 350 -32.84 19.37 -19.69
C ALA A 350 -31.60 20.27 -19.79
N VAL A 351 -30.76 20.10 -20.82
CA VAL A 351 -29.56 20.92 -21.02
C VAL A 351 -29.93 22.36 -21.38
N SER A 352 -30.96 22.55 -22.21
CA SER A 352 -31.46 23.90 -22.56
C SER A 352 -32.07 24.61 -21.35
N LEU A 353 -32.78 23.88 -20.47
CA LEU A 353 -33.34 24.43 -19.24
C LEU A 353 -32.23 24.84 -18.26
N ILE A 354 -31.20 24.02 -18.09
CA ILE A 354 -30.06 24.33 -17.21
C ILE A 354 -29.28 25.53 -17.75
N ALA A 355 -29.01 25.59 -19.06
CA ALA A 355 -28.35 26.74 -19.69
C ALA A 355 -29.17 28.03 -19.53
N ALA A 356 -30.49 27.97 -19.70
CA ALA A 356 -31.37 29.11 -19.48
C ALA A 356 -31.36 29.57 -18.02
N ILE A 357 -31.37 28.66 -17.05
CA ILE A 357 -31.27 28.99 -15.62
C ILE A 357 -29.93 29.68 -15.31
N ILE A 358 -28.82 29.16 -15.84
CA ILE A 358 -27.49 29.76 -15.65
C ILE A 358 -27.45 31.17 -16.25
N ILE A 359 -27.98 31.36 -17.47
CA ILE A 359 -28.05 32.67 -18.12
C ILE A 359 -28.92 33.64 -17.30
N ILE A 360 -30.07 33.19 -16.78
CA ILE A 360 -30.93 34.01 -15.92
C ILE A 360 -30.21 34.41 -14.63
N VAL A 361 -29.46 33.49 -14.00
CA VAL A 361 -28.67 33.81 -12.81
C VAL A 361 -27.56 34.82 -13.12
N ILE A 362 -26.87 34.69 -14.25
CA ILE A 362 -25.86 35.65 -14.71
C ILE A 362 -26.48 37.03 -14.97
N ILE A 363 -27.65 37.08 -15.62
CA ILE A 363 -28.37 38.34 -15.86
C ILE A 363 -28.83 38.95 -14.54
N MET A 364 -29.40 38.18 -13.62
CA MET A 364 -29.87 38.67 -12.33
C MET A 364 -28.72 39.17 -11.44
N THR A 365 -27.57 38.50 -11.46
CA THR A 365 -26.37 38.95 -10.75
C THR A 365 -25.78 40.22 -11.37
N ALA A 366 -25.72 40.31 -12.71
CA ALA A 366 -25.30 41.52 -13.41
C ALA A 366 -26.25 42.71 -13.14
N VAL A 367 -27.57 42.50 -13.22
CA VAL A 367 -28.59 43.54 -12.95
C VAL A 367 -28.53 44.00 -11.50
N THR A 368 -28.38 43.10 -10.53
CA THR A 368 -28.25 43.48 -9.12
C THR A 368 -26.95 44.24 -8.84
N ALA A 369 -25.84 43.87 -9.48
CA ALA A 369 -24.58 44.61 -9.42
C ALA A 369 -24.71 46.02 -10.05
N LEU A 370 -25.36 46.12 -11.21
CA LEU A 370 -25.64 47.39 -11.88
C LEU A 370 -26.57 48.28 -11.06
N LEU A 371 -27.62 47.72 -10.44
CA LEU A 371 -28.52 48.46 -9.55
C LEU A 371 -27.81 48.91 -8.27
N ARG A 372 -26.89 48.11 -7.72
CA ARG A 372 -26.04 48.52 -6.59
C ARG A 372 -25.11 49.66 -6.98
N CYS A 373 -24.46 49.59 -8.15
CA CYS A 373 -23.62 50.67 -8.67
C CYS A 373 -24.44 51.94 -8.96
N TYR A 374 -25.62 51.80 -9.56
CA TYR A 374 -26.53 52.90 -9.82
C TYR A 374 -27.05 53.55 -8.53
N LYS A 375 -27.41 52.75 -7.51
CA LYS A 375 -27.80 53.27 -6.20
C LYS A 375 -26.64 53.92 -5.46
N ALA A 376 -25.43 53.37 -5.54
CA ALA A 376 -24.23 53.94 -4.93
C ALA A 376 -23.84 55.29 -5.57
N THR A 377 -23.89 55.39 -6.91
CA THR A 377 -23.64 56.64 -7.63
C THR A 377 -24.74 57.67 -7.38
N ARG A 378 -26.01 57.27 -7.35
CA ARG A 378 -27.13 58.15 -7.01
C ARG A 378 -27.08 58.65 -5.56
N TYR A 379 -26.72 57.78 -4.61
CA TYR A 379 -26.54 58.13 -3.20
C TYR A 379 -25.36 59.11 -2.99
N ALA A 380 -24.26 58.92 -3.72
CA ALA A 380 -23.13 59.86 -3.72
C ALA A 380 -23.52 61.23 -4.29
N ARG A 381 -24.34 61.27 -5.35
CA ARG A 381 -24.82 62.51 -5.98
C ARG A 381 -25.81 63.29 -5.11
N THR A 382 -26.58 62.63 -4.25
CA THR A 382 -27.52 63.28 -3.31
C THR A 382 -26.87 63.91 -2.07
N LYS A 383 -25.59 63.60 -1.79
CA LYS A 383 -24.83 64.14 -0.64
C LYS A 383 -23.77 65.18 -1.04
N GLU A 384 -23.73 65.61 -2.30
CA GLU A 384 -22.93 66.78 -2.68
C GLU A 384 -23.53 68.05 -2.06
N PRO A 385 -22.69 68.98 -1.56
CA PRO A 385 -23.19 70.26 -1.10
C PRO A 385 -23.83 71.01 -2.29
N PRO A 386 -24.95 71.72 -2.08
CA PRO A 386 -25.59 72.52 -3.13
C PRO A 386 -24.60 73.53 -3.71
N TYR A 387 -24.72 73.84 -5.00
CA TYR A 387 -23.81 74.74 -5.72
C TYR A 387 -24.01 76.22 -5.34
N GLU A 388 -25.10 76.53 -4.65
CA GLU A 388 -25.45 77.88 -4.21
C GLU A 388 -24.76 78.22 -2.88
N GLY A 389 -24.11 79.39 -2.82
CA GLY A 389 -23.46 79.91 -1.61
C GLY A 389 -21.93 79.76 -1.55
N PHE A 390 -21.31 79.05 -2.50
CA PHE A 390 -19.85 78.95 -2.60
C PHE A 390 -19.28 79.94 -3.62
N GLN A 391 -18.17 80.58 -3.27
CA GLN A 391 -17.46 81.51 -4.15
C GLN A 391 -16.46 80.78 -5.06
N TRP A 392 -15.94 79.65 -4.59
CA TRP A 392 -14.85 78.90 -5.22
C TRP A 392 -15.23 77.43 -5.45
N ASP A 393 -14.78 76.87 -6.58
CA ASP A 393 -14.98 75.47 -6.91
C ASP A 393 -14.07 74.57 -6.06
N ALA A 394 -12.82 74.99 -5.84
CA ALA A 394 -11.90 74.29 -4.97
C ALA A 394 -10.88 75.23 -4.30
N PHE A 395 -10.44 74.87 -3.10
CA PHE A 395 -9.27 75.44 -2.41
C PHE A 395 -8.09 74.48 -2.51
N LEU A 396 -6.88 74.99 -2.79
CA LEU A 396 -5.64 74.23 -2.86
C LEU A 396 -4.84 74.32 -1.55
N SER A 397 -4.64 73.17 -0.90
CA SER A 397 -3.79 73.01 0.27
C SER A 397 -2.60 72.12 -0.08
N TYR A 398 -1.39 72.69 0.01
CA TYR A 398 -0.13 72.02 -0.34
C TYR A 398 1.05 72.70 0.35
N HIS A 399 2.15 71.96 0.54
CA HIS A 399 3.43 72.53 1.00
C HIS A 399 4.19 73.16 -0.16
N THR A 400 4.96 74.23 0.07
CA THR A 400 5.69 74.99 -0.97
C THR A 400 6.56 74.12 -1.90
N GLU A 401 7.08 73.01 -1.42
CA GLU A 401 7.83 72.03 -2.23
C GLU A 401 7.03 71.45 -3.41
N ALA A 402 5.70 71.29 -3.27
CA ALA A 402 4.82 70.80 -4.32
C ALA A 402 4.26 71.91 -5.23
N GLU A 403 4.69 73.16 -5.05
CA GLU A 403 4.09 74.32 -5.73
C GLU A 403 4.12 74.20 -7.25
N GLU A 404 5.29 73.87 -7.83
CA GLU A 404 5.44 73.74 -9.28
C GLU A 404 4.46 72.71 -9.86
N PHE A 405 4.35 71.56 -9.20
CA PHE A 405 3.42 70.49 -9.58
C PHE A 405 1.96 70.95 -9.50
N VAL A 406 1.57 71.57 -8.38
CA VAL A 406 0.19 72.02 -8.13
C VAL A 406 -0.22 73.08 -9.14
N ILE A 407 0.64 74.05 -9.44
CA ILE A 407 0.33 75.11 -10.38
C ILE A 407 0.16 74.55 -11.79
N ARG A 408 1.13 73.74 -12.25
CA ARG A 408 1.16 73.20 -13.62
C ARG A 408 0.05 72.18 -13.87
N HIS A 409 -0.12 71.21 -12.98
CA HIS A 409 -0.96 70.03 -13.25
C HIS A 409 -2.36 70.10 -12.64
N ILE A 410 -2.59 70.98 -11.65
CA ILE A 410 -3.88 71.11 -10.97
C ILE A 410 -4.51 72.46 -11.26
N LYS A 411 -3.87 73.56 -10.85
CA LYS A 411 -4.47 74.91 -10.95
C LYS A 411 -4.73 75.30 -12.40
N GLN A 412 -3.70 75.29 -13.24
CA GLN A 412 -3.79 75.72 -14.63
C GLN A 412 -4.85 74.92 -15.41
N VAL A 413 -4.82 73.58 -15.29
CA VAL A 413 -5.77 72.69 -15.98
C VAL A 413 -7.21 72.95 -15.54
N LEU A 414 -7.46 73.16 -14.24
CA LEU A 414 -8.80 73.44 -13.73
C LEU A 414 -9.30 74.81 -14.19
N GLU A 415 -8.45 75.84 -14.18
CA GLU A 415 -8.82 77.18 -14.64
C GLU A 415 -9.11 77.22 -16.14
N GLU A 416 -8.32 76.51 -16.97
CA GLU A 416 -8.56 76.34 -18.41
C GLU A 416 -9.91 75.67 -18.69
N ARG A 417 -10.36 74.78 -17.80
CA ARG A 417 -11.67 74.11 -17.85
C ARG A 417 -12.79 74.93 -17.18
N GLY A 418 -12.50 76.16 -16.75
CA GLY A 418 -13.49 77.14 -16.28
C GLY A 418 -13.76 77.13 -14.77
N TYR A 419 -13.06 76.31 -13.98
CA TYR A 419 -13.20 76.25 -12.52
C TYR A 419 -12.59 77.46 -11.83
N LYS A 420 -13.20 77.92 -10.74
CA LYS A 420 -12.62 78.96 -9.87
C LYS A 420 -11.83 78.32 -8.73
N ILE A 421 -10.53 78.54 -8.69
CA ILE A 421 -9.64 77.94 -7.70
C ILE A 421 -9.15 79.01 -6.73
N PHE A 422 -9.31 78.78 -5.42
CA PHE A 422 -8.74 79.64 -4.38
C PHE A 422 -7.27 79.24 -4.15
N TRP A 423 -6.38 80.22 -4.27
CA TRP A 423 -4.94 80.03 -4.12
C TRP A 423 -4.34 81.00 -3.09
N HIS A 424 -3.85 80.45 -1.98
CA HIS A 424 -3.46 81.22 -0.79
C HIS A 424 -2.38 82.29 -1.04
N HIS A 425 -1.47 82.11 -2.00
CA HIS A 425 -0.44 83.10 -2.33
C HIS A 425 -0.99 84.40 -2.94
N SER A 426 -2.18 84.35 -3.56
CA SER A 426 -2.77 85.51 -4.25
C SER A 426 -4.08 85.98 -3.62
N ASP A 427 -4.88 85.06 -3.06
CA ASP A 427 -6.27 85.35 -2.67
C ASP A 427 -6.45 85.66 -1.18
N PHE A 428 -5.38 85.59 -0.37
CA PHE A 428 -5.44 86.00 1.03
C PHE A 428 -5.63 87.50 1.18
N ILE A 429 -6.61 87.90 1.99
CA ILE A 429 -6.95 89.30 2.19
C ILE A 429 -6.01 89.89 3.24
N GLY A 430 -5.20 90.87 2.83
CA GLY A 430 -4.33 91.63 3.73
C GLY A 430 -5.13 92.32 4.84
N GLY A 431 -4.69 92.17 6.10
CA GLY A 431 -5.35 92.73 7.27
C GLY A 431 -6.25 91.75 8.05
N LYS A 432 -6.55 90.57 7.51
CA LYS A 432 -7.13 89.44 8.27
C LYS A 432 -6.03 88.58 8.91
N THR A 433 -6.37 87.85 9.98
CA THR A 433 -5.45 86.83 10.50
C THR A 433 -5.32 85.68 9.51
N ILE A 434 -4.19 84.96 9.54
CA ILE A 434 -3.98 83.80 8.67
C ILE A 434 -5.05 82.73 8.95
N THR A 435 -5.42 82.55 10.21
CA THR A 435 -6.49 81.63 10.63
C THR A 435 -7.85 81.99 10.02
N ASP A 436 -8.22 83.27 9.98
CA ASP A 436 -9.48 83.72 9.37
C ASP A 436 -9.47 83.50 7.85
N ASN A 437 -8.35 83.82 7.19
CA ASN A 437 -8.18 83.56 5.75
C ASN A 437 -8.31 82.07 5.42
N ILE A 438 -7.74 81.18 6.24
CA ILE A 438 -7.86 79.72 6.08
C ILE A 438 -9.32 79.27 6.26
N ASN A 439 -9.99 79.74 7.32
CA ASN A 439 -11.37 79.37 7.59
C ASN A 439 -12.33 79.84 6.49
N ASP A 440 -12.13 81.05 5.97
CA ASP A 440 -12.90 81.57 4.83
C ASP A 440 -12.63 80.74 3.58
N ALA A 441 -11.36 80.47 3.25
CA ALA A 441 -10.99 79.66 2.09
C ALA A 441 -11.63 78.25 2.14
N VAL A 442 -11.61 77.60 3.30
CA VAL A 442 -12.25 76.30 3.50
C VAL A 442 -13.77 76.42 3.41
N ASN A 443 -14.41 77.41 4.00
CA ASN A 443 -15.88 77.47 4.02
C ASN A 443 -16.50 77.98 2.70
N GLU A 444 -15.81 78.86 1.98
CA GLU A 444 -16.27 79.45 0.73
C GLU A 444 -15.95 78.58 -0.50
N SER A 445 -15.18 77.50 -0.33
CA SER A 445 -14.83 76.55 -1.38
C SER A 445 -15.67 75.28 -1.32
N ARG A 446 -16.23 74.86 -2.47
CA ARG A 446 -17.01 73.60 -2.55
C ARG A 446 -16.17 72.39 -2.19
N LYS A 447 -14.94 72.33 -2.70
CA LYS A 447 -13.97 71.27 -2.44
C LYS A 447 -12.69 71.84 -1.84
N VAL A 448 -11.95 71.03 -1.12
CA VAL A 448 -10.58 71.30 -0.69
C VAL A 448 -9.71 70.17 -1.20
N ILE A 449 -8.74 70.51 -2.06
CA ILE A 449 -7.80 69.56 -2.65
C ILE A 449 -6.53 69.63 -1.81
N PHE A 450 -6.18 68.50 -1.20
CA PHE A 450 -4.96 68.33 -0.44
C PHE A 450 -3.93 67.60 -1.29
N VAL A 451 -2.71 68.14 -1.34
CA VAL A 451 -1.58 67.49 -2.00
C VAL A 451 -0.53 67.17 -0.94
N PHE A 452 -0.51 65.90 -0.52
CA PHE A 452 0.37 65.39 0.51
C PHE A 452 1.75 65.04 -0.07
N THR A 453 2.77 65.62 0.56
CA THR A 453 4.20 65.31 0.41
C THR A 453 4.80 65.07 1.80
N ARG A 454 6.05 64.61 1.89
CA ARG A 454 6.73 64.38 3.17
C ARG A 454 6.70 65.59 4.10
N ASN A 455 6.83 66.80 3.55
CA ASN A 455 6.90 68.03 4.32
C ASN A 455 5.53 68.66 4.63
N PHE A 456 4.44 68.12 4.07
CA PHE A 456 3.09 68.63 4.33
C PHE A 456 2.74 68.60 5.83
N VAL A 457 3.01 67.47 6.49
CA VAL A 457 2.71 67.27 7.93
C VAL A 457 3.54 68.16 8.85
N ASN A 458 4.67 68.69 8.38
CA ASN A 458 5.56 69.55 9.15
C ASN A 458 5.16 71.03 9.08
N SER A 459 4.22 71.40 8.19
CA SER A 459 3.75 72.77 8.03
C SER A 459 2.54 73.05 8.91
N GLU A 460 2.70 74.01 9.82
CA GLU A 460 1.65 74.45 10.74
C GLU A 460 0.40 74.91 9.97
N TYR A 461 0.57 75.68 8.89
CA TYR A 461 -0.55 76.18 8.08
C TYR A 461 -1.27 75.06 7.32
N CYS A 462 -0.52 74.12 6.71
CA CYS A 462 -1.11 72.98 6.01
C CYS A 462 -1.91 72.08 6.96
N MET A 463 -1.40 71.86 8.17
CA MET A 463 -2.10 71.11 9.21
C MET A 463 -3.32 71.86 9.75
N MET A 464 -3.28 73.18 9.85
CA MET A 464 -4.45 73.99 10.20
C MET A 464 -5.55 73.90 9.12
N GLU A 465 -5.19 74.02 7.83
CA GLU A 465 -6.12 73.85 6.71
C GLU A 465 -6.79 72.46 6.72
N LEU A 466 -6.00 71.43 7.02
CA LEU A 466 -6.48 70.05 7.17
C LEU A 466 -7.47 69.92 8.33
N HIS A 467 -7.12 70.43 9.52
CA HIS A 467 -8.00 70.37 10.68
C HIS A 467 -9.32 71.13 10.47
N SER A 468 -9.26 72.36 9.92
CA SER A 468 -10.47 73.12 9.58
C SER A 468 -11.36 72.38 8.56
N THR A 469 -10.74 71.70 7.59
CA THR A 469 -11.50 70.91 6.62
C THR A 469 -12.11 69.64 7.23
N LEU A 470 -11.40 68.97 8.12
CA LEU A 470 -11.90 67.79 8.84
C LEU A 470 -13.08 68.15 9.75
N ASP A 471 -13.02 69.28 10.46
CA ASP A 471 -14.17 69.79 11.23
C ASP A 471 -15.38 70.03 10.32
N ARG A 472 -15.18 70.71 9.19
CA ARG A 472 -16.26 70.94 8.20
C ARG A 472 -16.82 69.61 7.67
N LEU A 473 -15.98 68.63 7.38
CA LEU A 473 -16.38 67.30 6.91
C LEU A 473 -17.27 66.60 7.96
N GLN A 474 -16.90 66.66 9.23
CA GLN A 474 -17.65 66.07 10.34
C GLN A 474 -18.99 66.78 10.55
N ARG A 475 -19.01 68.12 10.60
CA ARG A 475 -20.23 68.90 10.84
C ARG A 475 -21.25 68.79 9.70
N THR A 476 -20.79 68.87 8.45
CA THR A 476 -21.69 68.90 7.28
C THR A 476 -22.02 67.50 6.74
N ARG A 477 -21.18 66.49 7.02
CA ARG A 477 -21.22 65.15 6.41
C ARG A 477 -21.24 65.16 4.88
N THR A 478 -20.75 66.23 4.26
CA THR A 478 -20.62 66.38 2.81
C THR A 478 -19.21 66.01 2.38
N ARG A 479 -19.05 65.34 1.23
CA ARG A 479 -17.71 65.01 0.70
C ARG A 479 -17.07 66.27 0.09
N CYS A 480 -16.38 67.06 0.91
CA CYS A 480 -15.67 68.27 0.49
C CYS A 480 -14.16 68.07 0.30
N MET A 481 -13.56 67.01 0.82
CA MET A 481 -12.11 66.78 0.75
C MET A 481 -11.71 65.91 -0.45
N ILE A 482 -10.64 66.29 -1.15
CA ILE A 482 -9.99 65.52 -2.22
C ILE A 482 -8.51 65.34 -1.84
N PRO A 483 -8.12 64.19 -1.24
CA PRO A 483 -6.74 63.92 -0.85
C PRO A 483 -5.94 63.25 -1.96
N ILE A 484 -4.84 63.88 -2.39
CA ILE A 484 -3.86 63.41 -3.38
C ILE A 484 -2.53 63.20 -2.65
N ALA A 485 -1.90 62.05 -2.83
CA ALA A 485 -0.58 61.76 -2.26
C ALA A 485 0.44 61.65 -3.39
N LEU A 486 1.46 62.51 -3.41
CA LEU A 486 2.49 62.52 -4.46
C LEU A 486 3.62 61.53 -4.24
N GLU A 487 3.66 60.94 -3.05
CA GLU A 487 4.72 60.06 -2.60
C GLU A 487 4.11 58.80 -1.97
N ASP A 488 4.88 58.08 -1.16
CA ASP A 488 4.42 56.86 -0.50
C ASP A 488 3.30 57.10 0.53
N GLU A 489 2.70 56.00 0.99
CA GLU A 489 1.64 56.01 2.01
C GLU A 489 2.08 56.61 3.36
N THR A 490 3.37 56.85 3.58
CA THR A 490 3.88 57.44 4.83
C THR A 490 3.65 58.95 4.89
N THR A 491 3.46 59.60 3.74
CA THR A 491 3.22 61.05 3.63
C THR A 491 1.80 61.49 3.98
N VAL A 492 0.85 60.55 4.02
CA VAL A 492 -0.54 60.83 4.38
C VAL A 492 -0.66 60.95 5.91
N PRO A 493 -1.24 62.03 6.46
CA PRO A 493 -1.51 62.18 7.89
C PRO A 493 -2.24 60.97 8.48
N ILE A 494 -1.84 60.53 9.67
CA ILE A 494 -2.34 59.31 10.32
C ILE A 494 -3.86 59.38 10.53
N GLU A 495 -4.37 60.58 10.78
CA GLU A 495 -5.78 60.90 10.98
C GLU A 495 -6.65 60.50 9.78
N LEU A 496 -6.07 60.40 8.57
CA LEU A 496 -6.78 60.10 7.33
C LEU A 496 -6.68 58.63 6.91
N LYS A 497 -5.64 57.90 7.34
CA LYS A 497 -5.32 56.55 6.84
C LYS A 497 -6.45 55.53 6.99
N SER A 498 -7.28 55.67 8.03
CA SER A 498 -8.40 54.76 8.33
C SER A 498 -9.78 55.31 7.93
N THR A 499 -9.87 56.59 7.57
CA THR A 499 -11.16 57.31 7.50
C THR A 499 -11.46 57.85 6.11
N VAL A 500 -10.43 58.10 5.28
CA VAL A 500 -10.57 58.72 3.96
C VAL A 500 -9.71 57.99 2.93
N THR A 501 -10.29 57.67 1.78
CA THR A 501 -9.55 57.11 0.64
C THR A 501 -8.75 58.21 -0.06
N TYR A 502 -7.42 58.10 -0.09
CA TYR A 502 -6.53 59.00 -0.82
C TYR A 502 -6.21 58.48 -2.22
N TRP A 503 -5.84 59.39 -3.11
CA TRP A 503 -5.44 59.09 -4.47
C TRP A 503 -3.90 59.14 -4.58
N PRO A 504 -3.21 58.00 -4.68
CA PRO A 504 -1.76 57.98 -4.93
C PRO A 504 -1.47 58.40 -6.37
N VAL A 505 -0.55 59.35 -6.53
CA VAL A 505 -0.01 59.85 -7.80
C VAL A 505 1.50 59.88 -7.64
N LEU A 506 2.16 58.76 -7.90
CA LEU A 506 3.60 58.57 -7.60
C LEU A 506 4.50 59.16 -8.69
N THR A 507 3.92 59.50 -9.85
CA THR A 507 4.60 60.16 -10.97
C THR A 507 3.70 61.24 -11.57
N GLU A 508 4.29 62.26 -12.22
CA GLU A 508 3.49 63.33 -12.86
C GLU A 508 2.56 62.80 -13.96
N GLU A 509 2.95 61.73 -14.66
CA GLU A 509 2.15 61.07 -15.70
C GLU A 509 0.90 60.35 -15.17
N GLU A 510 0.89 59.98 -13.88
CA GLU A 510 -0.27 59.34 -13.23
C GLU A 510 -1.36 60.34 -12.85
N MET A 511 -1.10 61.65 -12.96
CA MET A 511 -2.10 62.68 -12.69
C MET A 511 -3.17 62.71 -13.79
N ASN A 512 -4.29 62.02 -13.53
CA ASN A 512 -5.42 61.97 -14.44
C ASN A 512 -6.36 63.17 -14.27
N THR A 513 -6.22 64.17 -15.12
CA THR A 513 -7.02 65.41 -15.08
C THR A 513 -8.54 65.16 -15.17
N GLU A 514 -8.99 64.16 -15.92
CA GLU A 514 -10.42 63.83 -16.03
C GLU A 514 -10.98 63.19 -14.74
N LYS A 515 -10.17 62.40 -14.03
CA LYS A 515 -10.52 61.88 -12.70
C LYS A 515 -10.62 63.00 -11.67
N LEU A 516 -9.72 63.99 -11.73
CA LEU A 516 -9.77 65.17 -10.86
C LEU A 516 -11.03 66.01 -11.10
N ILE A 517 -11.36 66.27 -12.37
CA ILE A 517 -12.59 66.96 -12.77
C ILE A 517 -13.84 66.20 -12.28
N CYS A 518 -13.83 64.87 -12.39
CA CYS A 518 -14.92 64.02 -11.89
C CYS A 518 -15.11 64.14 -10.36
N LEU A 519 -14.02 64.22 -9.59
CA LEU A 519 -14.06 64.35 -8.13
C LEU A 519 -14.56 65.73 -7.65
N ILE A 520 -14.27 66.79 -8.42
CA ILE A 520 -14.77 68.15 -8.16
C ILE A 520 -16.26 68.27 -8.55
N GLY A 521 -16.67 67.54 -9.60
CA GLY A 521 -17.98 67.67 -10.23
C GLY A 521 -18.04 68.93 -11.11
N SER A 522 -19.21 69.25 -11.67
CA SER A 522 -19.37 70.40 -12.57
C SER A 522 -18.92 71.73 -11.94
N SER A 523 -18.34 72.65 -12.71
CA SER A 523 -18.03 74.00 -12.21
C SER A 523 -19.31 74.76 -11.83
N ILE A 524 -19.22 75.58 -10.78
CA ILE A 524 -20.25 76.55 -10.38
C ILE A 524 -20.70 77.39 -11.58
N ARG A 525 -19.78 77.83 -12.46
CA ARG A 525 -20.12 78.63 -13.64
C ARG A 525 -21.03 77.88 -14.62
N ASN A 526 -20.68 76.63 -14.95
CA ASN A 526 -21.42 75.83 -15.91
C ASN A 526 -22.82 75.45 -15.39
N LYS A 527 -22.96 75.14 -14.10
CA LYS A 527 -24.27 74.83 -13.51
C LYS A 527 -25.18 76.04 -13.32
N LEU A 528 -24.62 77.22 -13.08
CA LEU A 528 -25.42 78.46 -13.05
C LEU A 528 -25.88 78.87 -14.45
N GLN A 529 -25.14 78.51 -15.51
CA GLN A 529 -25.57 78.68 -16.90
C GLN A 529 -26.66 77.68 -17.31
N GLU A 530 -26.62 76.42 -16.86
CA GLU A 530 -27.68 75.42 -17.12
C GLU A 530 -29.02 75.72 -16.41
N LYS A 531 -29.02 76.60 -15.39
CA LYS A 531 -30.23 77.03 -14.64
C LYS A 531 -30.93 78.27 -15.23
N LYS A 532 -30.31 78.95 -16.21
CA LYS A 532 -30.91 80.04 -16.99
C LYS A 532 -31.37 79.50 -18.34
#